data_AF-A0A447UPT8-F1
#
_entry.id   AF-A0A447UPT8-F1
#
_cell.length_a   1.000
_cell.length_b   1.000
_cell.length_c   1.000
_cell.angle_alpha   90.00
_cell.angle_beta   90.00
_cell.angle_gamma   90.00
#
_symmetry.space_group_name_H-M   'P 1'
#
loop_
_entity.id
_entity.type
_entity.pdbx_description
1 polymer ?
#
loop_
_entity_poly.entity_id
_entity_poly.type
_entity_poly.pdbx_seq_one_letter_code
_entity_poly.pdbx_strand_id
1 'polypeptide(L)'
;MQRLHAAELGLHRLSDLVDTLLVLQKKHRIRFDIWQVVKRDHAIISFFDQVFDQGMNPAVPWSAYWTPLRYPLLLNLASLFDDELASNAWTARLEAHDERASELFCTVSDELISRTAASALDHRSKQLITDALNWASANFEQLGYNCKTNKERLRIMPNMIGFQSVLHGICSRLGAPERKASIIVDQQSQFNTTQRELNEFYYQIREIALGTGARITCYEHEKICRLNHLYSSPVPRVQVWSW
;
A
#
# COMPACT_ATOMS: atom_id res chain seq x y z
N MET A 1 -18.50 20.50 19.01
CA MET A 1 -17.31 20.06 19.79
C MET A 1 -16.09 20.19 18.92
N GLN A 2 -15.04 20.82 19.44
CA GLN A 2 -13.72 20.89 18.79
C GLN A 2 -13.06 19.50 18.90
N ARG A 3 -12.65 18.93 17.77
CA ARG A 3 -12.03 17.60 17.73
C ARG A 3 -10.55 17.71 18.07
N LEU A 4 -10.01 16.66 18.68
CA LEU A 4 -8.58 16.52 18.93
C LEU A 4 -7.94 15.81 17.74
N HIS A 5 -7.11 16.51 16.97
CA HIS A 5 -6.35 15.90 15.88
C HIS A 5 -4.91 15.64 16.33
N ALA A 6 -4.40 14.43 16.11
CA ALA A 6 -3.06 14.02 16.57
C ALA A 6 -1.93 14.94 16.06
N ALA A 7 -2.10 15.45 14.83
CA ALA A 7 -1.27 16.50 14.24
C ALA A 7 -1.07 17.74 15.11
N GLU A 8 -2.14 18.19 15.74
CA GLU A 8 -2.20 19.44 16.50
C GLU A 8 -1.66 19.24 17.92
N LEU A 9 -1.76 18.02 18.43
CA LEU A 9 -1.31 17.63 19.77
C LEU A 9 0.21 17.38 19.81
N GLY A 10 0.76 16.68 18.82
CA GLY A 10 2.14 16.19 18.87
C GLY A 10 2.34 15.08 19.92
N LEU A 11 3.51 14.43 19.90
CA LEU A 11 3.77 13.20 20.66
C LEU A 11 3.63 13.39 22.18
N HIS A 12 4.13 14.50 22.71
CA HIS A 12 4.11 14.78 24.15
C HIS A 12 2.69 14.97 24.70
N ARG A 13 1.80 15.67 24.00
CA ARG A 13 0.42 15.86 24.50
C ARG A 13 -0.43 14.61 24.33
N LEU A 14 -0.03 13.70 23.44
CA LEU A 14 -0.67 12.39 23.32
C LEU A 14 -0.34 11.47 24.49
N SER A 15 0.88 11.52 25.05
CA SER A 15 1.23 10.72 26.22
C SER A 15 0.38 11.09 27.44
N ASP A 16 0.07 12.38 27.60
CA ASP A 16 -0.74 12.88 28.72
C ASP A 16 -2.19 12.39 28.67
N LEU A 17 -2.68 11.95 27.50
CA LEU A 17 -4.03 11.43 27.31
C LEU A 17 -4.14 9.92 27.59
N VAL A 18 -3.01 9.21 27.72
CA VAL A 18 -3.00 7.74 27.84
C VAL A 18 -3.79 7.26 29.06
N ASP A 19 -3.58 7.87 30.23
CA ASP A 19 -4.29 7.47 31.45
C ASP A 19 -5.80 7.69 31.34
N THR A 20 -6.21 8.80 30.71
CA THR A 20 -7.63 9.09 30.46
C THR A 20 -8.24 8.06 29.51
N LEU A 21 -7.53 7.70 28.44
CA LEU A 21 -7.96 6.67 27.50
C LEU A 21 -8.06 5.30 28.17
N LEU A 22 -7.14 4.96 29.07
CA LEU A 22 -7.18 3.70 29.84
C LEU A 22 -8.38 3.62 30.78
N VAL A 23 -8.72 4.72 31.48
CA VAL A 23 -9.93 4.77 32.32
C VAL A 23 -11.19 4.58 31.48
N LEU A 24 -11.30 5.27 30.34
CA LEU A 24 -12.43 5.13 29.42
C LEU A 24 -12.51 3.71 28.83
N GLN A 25 -11.37 3.14 28.44
CA GLN A 25 -11.27 1.78 27.91
C GLN A 25 -11.81 0.78 28.93
N LYS A 26 -11.39 0.86 30.19
CA LYS A 26 -11.86 -0.04 31.26
C LYS A 26 -13.34 0.16 31.56
N LYS A 27 -13.79 1.42 31.68
CA LYS A 27 -15.18 1.78 32.00
C LYS A 27 -16.16 1.30 30.92
N HIS A 28 -15.80 1.46 29.65
CA HIS A 28 -16.68 1.16 28.51
C HIS A 28 -16.33 -0.15 27.79
N ARG A 29 -15.35 -0.91 28.30
CA ARG A 29 -14.84 -2.17 27.69
C ARG A 29 -14.51 -2.02 26.20
N ILE A 30 -13.89 -0.89 25.85
CA ILE A 30 -13.52 -0.58 24.47
C ILE A 30 -12.41 -1.55 24.03
N ARG A 31 -12.50 -2.07 22.80
CA ARG A 31 -11.46 -2.92 22.18
C ARG A 31 -10.84 -2.21 20.99
N PHE A 32 -9.54 -2.01 21.04
CA PHE A 32 -8.76 -1.42 19.95
C PHE A 32 -8.19 -2.52 19.05
N ASP A 33 -8.31 -2.35 17.74
CA ASP A 33 -7.44 -2.99 16.77
C ASP A 33 -6.52 -1.90 16.23
N ILE A 34 -5.21 -2.15 16.23
CA ILE A 34 -4.21 -1.18 15.79
C ILE A 34 -3.51 -1.77 14.58
N TRP A 35 -3.47 -0.99 13.51
CA TRP A 35 -2.82 -1.32 12.26
C TRP A 35 -1.71 -0.30 12.01
N GLN A 36 -0.55 -0.78 11.59
CA GLN A 36 0.60 0.07 11.27
C GLN A 36 1.10 -0.27 9.87
N VAL A 37 1.46 0.77 9.12
CA VAL A 37 2.18 0.64 7.85
C VAL A 37 3.56 1.21 8.05
N VAL A 38 4.59 0.38 7.87
CA VAL A 38 5.99 0.82 7.87
C VAL A 38 6.25 1.47 6.51
N LYS A 39 6.58 2.77 6.52
CA LYS A 39 6.72 3.56 5.28
C LYS A 39 7.81 3.00 4.36
N ARG A 40 8.95 2.57 4.92
CA ARG A 40 10.05 1.96 4.18
C ARG A 40 9.57 0.71 3.44
N ASP A 41 8.94 -0.22 4.14
CA ASP A 41 8.44 -1.45 3.54
C ASP A 41 7.38 -1.16 2.48
N HIS A 42 6.48 -0.21 2.73
CA HIS A 42 5.49 0.21 1.74
C HIS A 42 6.12 0.75 0.45
N ALA A 43 7.18 1.54 0.56
CA ALA A 43 7.92 2.05 -0.60
C ALA A 43 8.55 0.90 -1.41
N ILE A 44 9.20 -0.05 -0.74
CA ILE A 44 9.84 -1.21 -1.37
C ILE A 44 8.80 -2.13 -2.01
N ILE A 45 7.70 -2.43 -1.32
CA ILE A 45 6.60 -3.25 -1.85
C ILE A 45 5.97 -2.56 -3.05
N SER A 46 5.72 -1.25 -2.98
CA SER A 46 5.17 -0.48 -4.10
C SER A 46 6.11 -0.47 -5.32
N PHE A 47 7.42 -0.37 -5.09
CA PHE A 47 8.41 -0.48 -6.15
C PHE A 47 8.37 -1.88 -6.77
N PHE A 48 8.39 -2.93 -5.94
CA PHE A 48 8.32 -4.32 -6.38
C PHE A 48 7.06 -4.59 -7.21
N ASP A 49 5.89 -4.24 -6.69
CA ASP A 49 4.61 -4.47 -7.38
C ASP A 49 4.55 -3.73 -8.72
N GLN A 50 5.16 -2.56 -8.86
CA GLN A 50 5.17 -1.88 -10.16
C GLN A 50 6.19 -2.48 -11.14
N VAL A 51 7.40 -2.79 -10.67
CA VAL A 51 8.53 -3.20 -11.53
C VAL A 51 8.46 -4.69 -11.87
N PHE A 52 7.95 -5.52 -10.97
CA PHE A 52 7.98 -6.98 -11.10
C PHE A 52 6.63 -7.58 -11.49
N ASP A 53 5.57 -6.78 -11.64
CA ASP A 53 4.31 -7.29 -12.15
C ASP A 53 4.48 -7.76 -13.59
N GLN A 54 4.33 -9.07 -13.84
CA GLN A 54 4.47 -9.65 -15.16
C GLN A 54 3.46 -9.08 -16.18
N GLY A 55 2.30 -8.61 -15.73
CA GLY A 55 1.33 -7.92 -16.57
C GLY A 55 1.82 -6.57 -17.09
N MET A 56 2.79 -5.95 -16.39
CA MET A 56 3.41 -4.67 -16.77
C MET A 56 4.81 -4.86 -17.35
N ASN A 57 5.58 -5.81 -16.81
CA ASN A 57 6.97 -6.10 -17.15
C ASN A 57 7.11 -7.52 -17.74
N PRO A 58 7.21 -7.66 -19.07
CA PRO A 58 7.33 -8.96 -19.74
C PRO A 58 8.65 -9.68 -19.45
N ALA A 59 9.67 -9.00 -18.89
CA ALA A 59 10.91 -9.66 -18.47
C ALA A 59 10.71 -10.51 -17.20
N VAL A 60 9.64 -10.29 -16.43
CA VAL A 60 9.33 -11.10 -15.26
C VAL A 60 8.46 -12.29 -15.66
N PRO A 61 8.87 -13.53 -15.36
CA PRO A 61 8.05 -14.70 -15.64
C PRO A 61 6.80 -14.75 -14.78
N TRP A 62 5.72 -15.30 -15.33
CA TRP A 62 4.45 -15.47 -14.62
C TRP A 62 4.62 -16.14 -13.25
N SER A 63 5.43 -17.19 -13.18
CA SER A 63 5.68 -17.94 -11.95
C SER A 63 6.37 -17.11 -10.86
N ALA A 64 7.13 -16.08 -11.22
CA ALA A 64 7.89 -15.26 -10.29
C ALA A 64 7.02 -14.21 -9.57
N TYR A 65 5.91 -13.76 -10.19
CA TYR A 65 5.05 -12.72 -9.63
C TYR A 65 3.64 -13.21 -9.26
N TRP A 66 2.98 -14.00 -10.11
CA TRP A 66 1.59 -14.43 -9.91
C TRP A 66 1.45 -15.66 -8.98
N THR A 67 2.54 -16.05 -8.31
CA THR A 67 2.55 -17.17 -7.37
C THR A 67 3.20 -16.75 -6.05
N PRO A 68 3.09 -17.54 -4.96
CA PRO A 68 3.79 -17.26 -3.70
C PRO A 68 5.32 -17.12 -3.82
N LEU A 69 5.93 -17.52 -4.95
CA LEU A 69 7.35 -17.27 -5.21
C LEU A 69 7.71 -15.78 -5.29
N ARG A 70 6.71 -14.89 -5.43
CA ARG A 70 6.91 -13.45 -5.34
C ARG A 70 7.47 -13.00 -4.00
N TYR A 71 7.12 -13.69 -2.90
CA TYR A 71 7.55 -13.27 -1.56
C TYR A 71 9.05 -13.50 -1.32
N PRO A 72 9.64 -14.68 -1.64
CA PRO A 72 11.09 -14.82 -1.64
C PRO A 72 11.81 -13.80 -2.55
N LEU A 73 11.26 -13.53 -3.75
CA LEU A 73 11.86 -12.55 -4.67
C LEU A 73 11.80 -11.12 -4.10
N LEU A 74 10.66 -10.74 -3.51
CA LEU A 74 10.49 -9.47 -2.81
C LEU A 74 11.47 -9.34 -1.64
N LEU A 75 11.65 -10.39 -0.84
CA LEU A 75 12.62 -10.39 0.27
C LEU A 75 14.07 -10.23 -0.22
N ASN A 76 14.42 -10.93 -1.30
CA ASN A 76 15.73 -10.78 -1.93
C ASN A 76 15.94 -9.34 -2.41
N LEU A 77 14.96 -8.74 -3.09
CA LEU A 77 15.01 -7.34 -3.51
C LEU A 77 15.10 -6.39 -2.30
N ALA A 78 14.25 -6.59 -1.29
CA ALA A 78 14.21 -5.75 -0.09
C ALA A 78 15.53 -5.73 0.67
N SER A 79 16.28 -6.83 0.65
CA SER A 79 17.62 -6.91 1.26
C SER A 79 18.66 -5.99 0.61
N LEU A 80 18.40 -5.51 -0.62
CA LEU A 80 19.27 -4.60 -1.35
C LEU A 80 18.99 -3.12 -1.05
N PHE A 81 17.83 -2.81 -0.47
CA PHE A 81 17.42 -1.44 -0.16
C PHE A 81 17.99 -0.97 1.18
N ASP A 82 18.51 0.26 1.21
CA ASP A 82 18.63 1.07 2.43
C ASP A 82 17.49 2.11 2.51
N ASP A 83 17.48 2.92 3.58
CA ASP A 83 16.43 3.94 3.78
C ASP A 83 16.45 5.02 2.70
N GLU A 84 17.64 5.42 2.24
CA GLU A 84 17.81 6.47 1.23
C GLU A 84 17.29 5.99 -0.13
N LEU A 85 17.68 4.78 -0.55
CA LEU A 85 17.25 4.18 -1.81
C LEU A 85 15.74 3.95 -1.83
N ALA A 86 15.15 3.54 -0.71
CA ALA A 86 13.70 3.37 -0.58
C ALA A 86 12.98 4.73 -0.67
N SER A 87 13.53 5.78 -0.05
CA SER A 87 13.02 7.15 -0.16
C SER A 87 13.09 7.68 -1.60
N ASN A 88 14.17 7.40 -2.32
CA ASN A 88 14.35 7.80 -3.71
C ASN A 88 13.38 7.07 -4.65
N ALA A 89 13.23 5.75 -4.48
CA ALA A 89 12.25 4.95 -5.22
C ALA A 89 10.84 5.50 -5.04
N TRP A 90 10.48 5.85 -3.80
CA TRP A 90 9.19 6.42 -3.48
C TRP A 90 9.01 7.84 -4.03
N THR A 91 10.05 8.66 -4.00
CA THR A 91 10.03 10.01 -4.59
C THR A 91 9.79 9.93 -6.09
N ALA A 92 10.48 9.03 -6.79
CA ALA A 92 10.25 8.77 -8.21
C ALA A 92 8.80 8.33 -8.49
N ARG A 93 8.20 7.51 -7.62
CA ARG A 93 6.80 7.05 -7.76
C ARG A 93 5.80 8.21 -7.61
N LEU A 94 6.12 9.22 -6.81
CA LEU A 94 5.27 10.39 -6.55
C LEU A 94 5.52 11.57 -7.50
N GLU A 95 6.58 11.52 -8.30
CA GLU A 95 6.95 12.60 -9.21
C GLU A 95 6.00 12.64 -10.41
N ALA A 96 5.36 13.79 -10.63
CA ALA A 96 4.35 13.93 -11.69
C ALA A 96 4.97 14.10 -13.09
N HIS A 97 6.22 14.56 -13.17
CA HIS A 97 6.91 14.76 -14.45
C HIS A 97 7.74 13.53 -14.83
N ASP A 98 7.38 12.90 -15.94
CA ASP A 98 7.95 11.63 -16.39
C ASP A 98 9.47 11.67 -16.55
N GLU A 99 10.03 12.77 -17.07
CA GLU A 99 11.49 12.91 -17.24
C GLU A 99 12.22 12.83 -15.89
N ARG A 100 11.79 13.63 -14.90
CA ARG A 100 12.38 13.63 -13.56
C ARG A 100 12.16 12.30 -12.83
N ALA A 101 10.97 11.72 -13.00
CA ALA A 101 10.65 10.42 -12.42
C ALA A 101 11.54 9.32 -13.02
N SER A 102 11.76 9.36 -14.34
CA SER A 102 12.62 8.44 -15.07
C SER A 102 14.08 8.56 -14.64
N GLU A 103 14.62 9.77 -14.52
CA GLU A 103 15.99 10.00 -14.04
C GLU A 103 16.22 9.43 -12.63
N LEU A 104 15.29 9.72 -11.70
CA LEU A 104 15.35 9.17 -10.35
C LEU A 104 15.20 7.65 -10.34
N PHE A 105 14.27 7.12 -11.14
CA PHE A 105 14.03 5.68 -11.27
C PHE A 105 15.24 4.93 -11.82
N CYS A 106 15.88 5.46 -12.87
CA CYS A 106 17.08 4.88 -13.45
C CYS A 106 18.23 4.90 -12.43
N THR A 107 18.41 5.99 -11.69
CA THR A 107 19.40 6.06 -10.60
C THR A 107 19.18 4.98 -9.55
N VAL A 108 17.93 4.78 -9.11
CA VAL A 108 17.57 3.72 -8.16
C VAL A 108 17.84 2.34 -8.77
N SER A 109 17.48 2.13 -10.04
CA SER A 109 17.64 0.85 -10.72
C SER A 109 19.10 0.47 -10.94
N ASP A 110 19.95 1.42 -11.32
CA ASP A 110 21.38 1.21 -11.51
C ASP A 110 22.09 0.84 -10.21
N GLU A 111 21.70 1.49 -9.09
CA GLU A 111 22.19 1.15 -7.76
C GLU A 111 21.73 -0.25 -7.35
N LEU A 112 20.45 -0.59 -7.56
CA LEU A 112 19.92 -1.93 -7.28
C LEU A 112 20.60 -3.01 -8.14
N ILE A 113 20.88 -2.75 -9.41
CA ILE A 113 21.62 -3.67 -10.30
C ILE A 113 23.03 -3.88 -9.75
N SER A 114 23.71 -2.80 -9.36
CA SER A 114 25.07 -2.85 -8.79
C SER A 114 25.10 -3.67 -7.49
N ARG A 115 24.15 -3.43 -6.58
CA ARG A 115 24.00 -4.20 -5.33
C ARG A 115 23.63 -5.66 -5.59
N THR A 116 22.78 -5.92 -6.58
CA THR A 116 22.41 -7.29 -6.99
C THR A 116 23.65 -8.05 -7.44
N ALA A 117 24.50 -7.44 -8.27
CA ALA A 117 25.74 -8.06 -8.73
C ALA A 117 26.67 -8.42 -7.57
N ALA A 118 26.85 -7.50 -6.61
CA ALA A 118 27.72 -7.68 -5.43
C ALA A 118 27.14 -8.60 -4.33
N SER A 119 25.83 -8.84 -4.33
CA SER A 119 25.15 -9.62 -3.30
C SER A 119 25.52 -11.11 -3.31
N ALA A 120 25.19 -11.82 -2.22
CA ALA A 120 25.31 -13.28 -2.12
C ALA A 120 24.07 -14.03 -2.66
N LEU A 121 23.18 -13.35 -3.39
CA LEU A 121 21.98 -13.96 -3.97
C LEU A 121 22.34 -15.05 -4.99
N ASP A 122 21.47 -16.04 -5.13
CA ASP A 122 21.65 -17.10 -6.12
C ASP A 122 21.56 -16.55 -7.56
N HIS A 123 22.13 -17.30 -8.51
CA HIS A 123 22.19 -16.87 -9.91
C HIS A 123 20.81 -16.55 -10.50
N ARG A 124 19.77 -17.33 -10.13
CA ARG A 124 18.44 -17.15 -10.70
C ARG A 124 17.78 -15.87 -10.16
N SER A 125 17.91 -15.59 -8.86
CA SER A 125 17.43 -14.34 -8.27
C SER A 125 18.15 -13.12 -8.84
N LYS A 126 19.48 -13.18 -9.01
CA LYS A 126 20.24 -12.10 -9.65
C LYS A 126 19.74 -11.82 -11.06
N GLN A 127 19.59 -12.85 -11.87
CA GLN A 127 19.06 -12.73 -13.22
C GLN A 127 17.67 -12.08 -13.22
N LEU A 128 16.74 -12.56 -12.40
CA LEU A 128 15.38 -12.01 -12.33
C LEU A 128 15.36 -10.53 -11.99
N ILE A 129 16.14 -10.13 -10.98
CA ILE A 129 16.18 -8.73 -10.53
C ILE A 129 16.82 -7.86 -11.61
N THR A 130 17.96 -8.27 -12.17
CA THR A 130 18.65 -7.52 -13.22
C THR A 130 17.83 -7.41 -14.50
N ASP A 131 17.20 -8.48 -14.96
CA ASP A 131 16.38 -8.47 -16.19
C ASP A 131 15.15 -7.56 -16.01
N ALA A 132 14.48 -7.65 -14.85
CA ALA A 132 13.33 -6.81 -14.54
C ALA A 132 13.69 -5.32 -14.52
N LEU A 133 14.78 -4.95 -13.83
CA LEU A 133 15.25 -3.57 -13.71
C LEU A 133 15.72 -3.02 -15.06
N ASN A 134 16.50 -3.78 -15.83
CA ASN A 134 16.95 -3.35 -17.15
C ASN A 134 15.79 -3.09 -18.11
N TRP A 135 14.80 -4.00 -18.14
CA TRP A 135 13.61 -3.79 -18.96
C TRP A 135 12.82 -2.56 -18.52
N ALA A 136 12.62 -2.40 -17.21
CA ALA A 136 11.89 -1.29 -16.61
C ALA A 136 12.53 0.07 -16.94
N SER A 137 13.85 0.20 -16.78
CA SER A 137 14.59 1.43 -17.13
C SER A 137 14.50 1.74 -18.63
N ALA A 138 14.62 0.73 -19.49
CA ALA A 138 14.53 0.91 -20.93
C ALA A 138 13.10 1.23 -21.43
N ASN A 139 12.07 0.89 -20.66
CA ASN A 139 10.65 1.02 -21.05
C ASN A 139 9.83 1.79 -20.01
N PHE A 140 10.43 2.79 -19.35
CA PHE A 140 9.82 3.54 -18.24
C PHE A 140 8.42 4.10 -18.56
N GLU A 141 8.23 4.65 -19.76
CA GLU A 141 6.94 5.19 -20.20
C GLU A 141 5.86 4.11 -20.27
N GLN A 142 6.20 2.92 -20.79
CA GLN A 142 5.28 1.77 -20.88
C GLN A 142 4.98 1.17 -19.51
N LEU A 143 5.96 1.20 -18.60
CA LEU A 143 5.83 0.70 -17.24
C LEU A 143 4.77 1.49 -16.45
N GLY A 144 4.58 2.78 -16.73
CA GLY A 144 3.65 3.65 -15.98
C GLY A 144 4.05 3.78 -14.52
N TYR A 145 5.35 3.95 -14.25
CA TYR A 145 5.89 3.90 -12.90
C TYR A 145 5.53 5.09 -12.02
N ASN A 146 5.22 6.27 -12.52
CA ASN A 146 4.97 7.44 -11.68
C ASN A 146 3.50 7.88 -11.65
N CYS A 147 3.06 8.48 -10.55
CA CYS A 147 1.72 9.04 -10.40
C CYS A 147 1.63 10.42 -11.05
N LYS A 148 0.83 10.54 -12.10
CA LYS A 148 0.62 11.78 -12.86
C LYS A 148 -0.48 12.64 -12.24
N THR A 149 -1.45 12.00 -11.58
CA THR A 149 -2.59 12.69 -10.98
C THR A 149 -2.60 12.58 -9.46
N ASN A 150 -3.20 13.58 -8.80
CA ASN A 150 -3.43 13.53 -7.35
C ASN A 150 -4.31 12.33 -6.96
N LYS A 151 -5.22 11.92 -7.85
CA LYS A 151 -6.07 10.74 -7.62
C LYS A 151 -5.25 9.45 -7.56
N GLU A 152 -4.33 9.24 -8.50
CA GLU A 152 -3.39 8.11 -8.48
C GLU A 152 -2.52 8.14 -7.23
N ARG A 153 -1.96 9.32 -6.91
CA ARG A 153 -1.17 9.52 -5.71
C ARG A 153 -1.92 9.06 -4.46
N LEU A 154 -3.18 9.49 -4.27
CA LEU A 154 -3.98 9.12 -3.11
C LEU A 154 -4.27 7.61 -3.02
N ARG A 155 -4.35 6.91 -4.16
CA ARG A 155 -4.59 5.46 -4.20
C ARG A 155 -3.39 4.66 -3.70
N ILE A 156 -2.18 5.15 -3.92
CA ILE A 156 -0.95 4.45 -3.51
C ILE A 156 -0.46 4.87 -2.11
N MET A 157 -1.08 5.87 -1.47
CA MET A 157 -0.65 6.32 -0.14
C MET A 157 -0.75 5.20 0.91
N PRO A 158 0.15 5.18 1.90
CA PRO A 158 0.09 4.23 3.03
C PRO A 158 -1.27 4.17 3.73
N ASN A 159 -1.97 5.30 3.82
CA ASN A 159 -3.30 5.38 4.43
C ASN A 159 -4.33 4.49 3.71
N MET A 160 -4.19 4.31 2.39
CA MET A 160 -5.08 3.45 1.61
C MET A 160 -4.88 1.98 1.98
N ILE A 161 -3.63 1.55 2.12
CA ILE A 161 -3.27 0.21 2.60
C ILE A 161 -3.74 0.00 4.04
N GLY A 162 -3.51 0.98 4.92
CA GLY A 162 -4.00 0.94 6.29
C GLY A 162 -5.54 0.80 6.36
N PHE A 163 -6.26 1.46 5.46
CA PHE A 163 -7.72 1.34 5.36
C PHE A 163 -8.16 -0.07 4.95
N GLN A 164 -7.46 -0.73 4.02
CA GLN A 164 -7.74 -2.13 3.67
C GLN A 164 -7.59 -3.05 4.89
N SER A 165 -6.54 -2.88 5.69
CA SER A 165 -6.32 -3.63 6.93
C SER A 165 -7.44 -3.39 7.95
N VAL A 166 -7.91 -2.15 8.09
CA VAL A 166 -9.06 -1.82 8.96
C VAL A 166 -10.32 -2.54 8.49
N LEU A 167 -10.64 -2.51 7.19
CA LEU A 167 -11.80 -3.22 6.65
C LEU A 167 -11.70 -4.73 6.92
N HIS A 168 -10.52 -5.32 6.72
CA HIS A 168 -10.28 -6.73 7.02
C HIS A 168 -10.49 -7.04 8.51
N GLY A 169 -10.00 -6.20 9.41
CA GLY A 169 -10.22 -6.32 10.86
C GLY A 169 -11.70 -6.29 11.23
N ILE A 170 -12.47 -5.40 10.60
CA ILE A 170 -13.92 -5.31 10.80
C ILE A 170 -14.61 -6.59 10.31
N CYS A 171 -14.25 -7.11 9.14
CA CYS A 171 -14.76 -8.40 8.65
C CYS A 171 -14.48 -9.53 9.64
N SER A 172 -13.24 -9.61 10.13
CA SER A 172 -12.80 -10.62 11.09
C SER A 172 -13.64 -10.55 12.38
N ARG A 173 -13.90 -9.34 12.90
CA ARG A 173 -14.75 -9.12 14.08
C ARG A 173 -16.21 -9.48 13.85
N LEU A 174 -16.74 -9.27 12.65
CA LEU A 174 -18.14 -9.58 12.35
C LEU A 174 -18.37 -11.09 12.30
N GLY A 175 -17.40 -11.87 11.80
CA GLY A 175 -17.36 -13.33 11.89
C GLY A 175 -18.41 -14.09 11.07
N ALA A 176 -19.40 -13.41 10.47
CA ALA A 176 -20.42 -14.02 9.63
C ALA A 176 -20.72 -13.12 8.40
N PRO A 177 -20.92 -13.70 7.19
CA PRO A 177 -21.07 -12.95 5.93
C PRO A 177 -22.26 -11.98 5.89
N GLU A 178 -23.27 -12.20 6.71
CA GLU A 178 -24.53 -11.44 6.66
C GLU A 178 -24.67 -10.41 7.79
N ARG A 179 -23.68 -10.34 8.68
CA ARG A 179 -23.71 -9.39 9.80
C ARG A 179 -23.35 -8.00 9.31
N LYS A 180 -24.23 -7.04 9.61
CA LYS A 180 -24.05 -5.63 9.28
C LYS A 180 -23.46 -4.88 10.47
N ALA A 181 -22.56 -3.95 10.19
CA ALA A 181 -22.02 -3.01 11.17
C ALA A 181 -22.30 -1.57 10.70
N SER A 182 -22.64 -0.68 11.63
CA SER A 182 -22.54 0.75 11.39
C SER A 182 -21.12 1.19 11.73
N ILE A 183 -20.40 1.72 10.75
CA ILE A 183 -19.05 2.25 10.92
C ILE A 183 -19.14 3.77 10.94
N ILE A 184 -18.55 4.37 11.98
CA ILE A 184 -18.30 5.81 12.01
C ILE A 184 -16.84 5.99 11.61
N VAL A 185 -16.61 6.55 10.43
CA VAL A 185 -15.27 6.88 9.94
C VAL A 185 -14.96 8.33 10.33
N ASP A 186 -13.74 8.56 10.82
CA ASP A 186 -13.27 9.92 11.08
C ASP A 186 -13.21 10.74 9.78
N GLN A 187 -13.44 12.05 9.86
CA GLN A 187 -13.62 12.92 8.70
C GLN A 187 -12.28 13.34 8.07
N GLN A 188 -11.43 12.39 7.69
CA GLN A 188 -10.28 12.68 6.83
C GLN A 188 -10.76 12.88 5.38
N SER A 189 -11.29 14.07 5.11
CA SER A 189 -11.93 14.45 3.83
C SER A 189 -11.09 14.15 2.58
N GLN A 190 -9.75 14.12 2.70
CA GLN A 190 -8.82 13.85 1.61
C GLN A 190 -8.91 12.40 1.08
N PHE A 191 -9.18 11.41 1.94
CA PHE A 191 -9.22 9.99 1.54
C PHE A 191 -10.63 9.42 1.41
N ASN A 192 -11.66 10.11 1.91
CA ASN A 192 -13.05 9.62 1.91
C ASN A 192 -13.54 9.16 0.54
N THR A 193 -13.23 9.91 -0.52
CA THR A 193 -13.63 9.53 -1.89
C THR A 193 -12.94 8.23 -2.30
N THR A 194 -11.63 8.14 -2.10
CA THR A 194 -10.85 6.95 -2.50
C THR A 194 -11.21 5.72 -1.64
N GLN A 195 -11.53 5.91 -0.36
CA GLN A 195 -12.04 4.83 0.51
C GLN A 195 -13.40 4.32 0.04
N ARG A 196 -14.30 5.22 -0.38
CA ARG A 196 -15.61 4.83 -0.95
C ARG A 196 -15.43 4.07 -2.26
N GLU A 197 -14.62 4.60 -3.18
CA GLU A 197 -14.28 3.93 -4.44
C GLU A 197 -13.70 2.54 -4.19
N LEU A 198 -12.80 2.39 -3.21
CA LEU A 198 -12.21 1.11 -2.85
C LEU A 198 -13.26 0.13 -2.28
N ASN A 199 -14.16 0.60 -1.42
CA ASN A 199 -15.22 -0.22 -0.88
C ASN A 199 -16.21 -0.68 -1.98
N GLU A 200 -16.55 0.21 -2.92
CA GLU A 200 -17.35 -0.14 -4.11
C GLU A 200 -16.62 -1.15 -5.01
N PHE A 201 -15.31 -0.99 -5.20
CA PHE A 201 -14.50 -1.94 -5.94
C PHE A 201 -14.53 -3.34 -5.30
N TYR A 202 -14.29 -3.46 -3.99
CA TYR A 202 -14.39 -4.74 -3.30
C TYR A 202 -15.78 -5.37 -3.40
N TYR A 203 -16.83 -4.55 -3.41
CA TYR A 203 -18.19 -5.03 -3.63
C TYR A 203 -18.37 -5.61 -5.04
N GLN A 204 -17.89 -4.91 -6.07
CA GLN A 204 -18.03 -5.32 -7.47
C GLN A 204 -17.23 -6.59 -7.80
N ILE A 205 -16.01 -6.73 -7.27
CA ILE A 205 -15.16 -7.89 -7.57
C ILE A 205 -15.60 -9.16 -6.83
N ARG A 206 -16.55 -9.08 -5.90
CA ARG A 206 -17.15 -10.23 -5.21
C ARG A 206 -17.66 -11.29 -6.18
N GLU A 207 -18.14 -10.87 -7.34
CA GLU A 207 -18.79 -11.73 -8.34
C GLU A 207 -17.82 -12.26 -9.42
N ILE A 208 -16.55 -11.84 -9.41
CA ILE A 208 -15.57 -12.19 -10.45
C ILE A 208 -14.78 -13.44 -10.04
N ALA A 209 -14.90 -14.51 -10.84
CA ALA A 209 -14.06 -15.69 -10.70
C ALA A 209 -12.65 -15.42 -11.23
N LEU A 210 -11.72 -15.02 -10.35
CA LEU A 210 -10.31 -14.85 -10.69
C LEU A 210 -9.63 -16.21 -10.96
N GLY A 211 -8.64 -16.25 -11.86
CA GLY A 211 -7.84 -17.45 -12.14
C GLY A 211 -6.93 -17.85 -10.96
N THR A 212 -6.45 -19.09 -10.90
CA THR A 212 -5.82 -19.71 -9.72
C THR A 212 -4.60 -18.95 -9.16
N GLY A 213 -3.78 -18.31 -10.01
CA GLY A 213 -2.65 -17.47 -9.57
C GLY A 213 -3.09 -16.11 -9.01
N ALA A 214 -4.03 -15.44 -9.70
CA ALA A 214 -4.65 -14.21 -9.23
C ALA A 214 -5.51 -14.42 -7.97
N ARG A 215 -6.09 -15.61 -7.78
CA ARG A 215 -6.83 -15.97 -6.55
C ARG A 215 -5.93 -15.93 -5.34
N ILE A 216 -4.67 -16.33 -5.42
CA ILE A 216 -3.76 -16.35 -4.26
C ILE A 216 -3.34 -14.92 -3.88
N THR A 217 -3.06 -14.05 -4.87
CA THR A 217 -2.81 -12.63 -4.62
C THR A 217 -4.07 -11.87 -4.18
N CYS A 218 -5.26 -12.36 -4.54
CA CYS A 218 -6.55 -11.86 -4.08
C CYS A 218 -7.13 -12.59 -2.87
N TYR A 219 -6.48 -13.62 -2.32
CA TYR A 219 -6.99 -14.38 -1.17
C TYR A 219 -7.01 -13.50 0.10
N GLU A 220 -6.09 -12.55 0.18
CA GLU A 220 -6.10 -11.47 1.21
C GLU A 220 -7.32 -10.54 1.05
N HIS A 221 -7.84 -10.43 -0.18
CA HIS A 221 -8.93 -9.54 -0.58
C HIS A 221 -10.33 -10.19 -0.56
N GLU A 222 -10.45 -11.51 -0.72
CA GLU A 222 -11.74 -12.24 -0.71
C GLU A 222 -12.56 -12.05 0.57
N LYS A 223 -11.89 -11.76 1.71
CA LYS A 223 -12.57 -11.46 2.98
C LYS A 223 -13.17 -10.06 3.02
N ILE A 224 -12.63 -9.10 2.27
CA ILE A 224 -13.09 -7.70 2.24
C ILE A 224 -14.35 -7.54 1.38
N CYS A 225 -14.47 -8.34 0.30
CA CYS A 225 -15.60 -8.34 -0.63
C CYS A 225 -16.97 -8.69 -0.02
N ARG A 226 -17.06 -8.91 1.29
CA ARG A 226 -18.28 -9.35 2.02
C ARG A 226 -18.90 -8.25 2.90
N LEU A 227 -18.36 -7.02 2.88
CA LEU A 227 -18.93 -5.88 3.61
C LEU A 227 -20.04 -5.20 2.80
N ASN A 228 -21.25 -5.18 3.33
CA ASN A 228 -22.38 -4.42 2.75
C ASN A 228 -22.41 -2.99 3.29
N HIS A 229 -22.50 -2.00 2.37
CA HIS A 229 -22.80 -0.56 2.58
C HIS A 229 -22.28 0.06 3.89
N LEU A 230 -21.09 0.66 3.85
CA LEU A 230 -20.43 1.24 5.02
C LEU A 230 -20.47 2.77 5.13
N TYR A 231 -21.09 3.48 4.19
CA TYR A 231 -20.95 4.95 4.13
C TYR A 231 -22.28 5.70 4.16
N SER A 232 -22.46 6.50 5.23
CA SER A 232 -23.32 7.68 5.24
C SER A 232 -22.58 8.83 5.94
N SER A 233 -22.09 9.81 5.17
CA SER A 233 -21.86 11.16 5.73
C SER A 233 -21.63 12.27 4.70
N PRO A 234 -21.98 13.52 5.03
CA PRO A 234 -21.86 14.69 4.17
C PRO A 234 -20.46 15.36 4.25
N VAL A 235 -20.11 16.10 3.19
CA VAL A 235 -18.82 16.73 2.85
C VAL A 235 -18.72 18.13 3.51
N PRO A 236 -17.56 18.62 4.04
CA PRO A 236 -16.53 19.36 3.26
C PRO A 236 -15.03 19.16 3.65
N ARG A 237 -14.17 19.77 2.81
CA ARG A 237 -12.70 19.66 2.59
C ARG A 237 -11.79 20.24 3.70
N VAL A 238 -10.51 19.81 3.75
CA VAL A 238 -9.24 20.62 3.65
C VAL A 238 -7.93 19.79 3.90
N GLN A 239 -6.91 20.17 3.10
CA GLN A 239 -5.44 20.00 2.97
C GLN A 239 -4.51 18.96 3.69
N VAL A 240 -3.78 18.22 2.83
CA VAL A 240 -2.31 18.00 2.60
C VAL A 240 -1.35 17.75 3.79
N TRP A 241 -0.57 16.66 3.67
CA TRP A 241 0.64 16.33 4.46
C TRP A 241 1.89 16.22 3.56
N SER A 242 3.02 16.79 4.01
CA SER A 242 4.37 16.59 3.48
C SER A 242 5.17 15.56 4.30
N TRP A 243 6.31 15.14 3.76
CA TRP A 243 7.31 14.32 4.45
C TRP A 243 7.82 14.97 5.73
#